data_AF-A0AAV2I6G5-F1
#
_entry.id   AF-A0AAV2I6G5-F1
#
_cell.length_a   1.000
_cell.length_b   1.000
_cell.length_c   1.000
_cell.angle_alpha   90.00
_cell.angle_beta   90.00
_cell.angle_gamma   90.00
#
_symmetry.space_group_name_H-M   'P 1'
#
loop_
_entity.id
_entity.type
_entity.pdbx_description
1 polymer ?
#
loop_
_entity_poly.entity_id
_entity_poly.type
_entity_poly.pdbx_seq_one_letter_code
_entity_poly.pdbx_strand_id
1 'polypeptide(L)' 'IKCTTVHSEPGGHPVGARSTVQCPAGQVMTGCNVYTPNAKAAGAFIETTNGVDHCVAVNGYERFGNEGGVVAYATCCHV' A
#
# COMPACT_ATOMS: atom_id res chain seq x y z
N ILE A 1 6.25 9.79 20.36
CA ILE A 1 5.75 9.30 19.05
C ILE A 1 6.76 8.32 18.47
N LYS A 2 6.39 7.05 18.35
CA LYS A 2 7.22 5.99 17.74
C LYS A 2 6.49 5.48 16.50
N CYS A 3 7.17 5.44 15.36
CA CYS A 3 6.58 5.02 14.10
C CYS A 3 7.32 3.82 13.50
N THR A 4 6.57 2.98 12.81
CA THR A 4 7.07 1.81 12.09
C THR A 4 6.42 1.72 10.72
N THR A 5 7.17 1.21 9.76
CA THR A 5 6.65 0.92 8.42
C THR A 5 6.14 -0.51 8.36
N VAL A 6 4.92 -0.69 7.87
CA VAL A 6 4.29 -2.00 7.65
C VAL A 6 3.95 -2.10 6.17
N HIS A 7 4.16 -3.28 5.57
CA HIS A 7 3.92 -3.47 4.15
C HIS A 7 3.07 -4.71 3.88
N SER A 8 2.37 -4.70 2.76
CA SER A 8 1.62 -5.84 2.25
C SER A 8 2.53 -6.84 1.54
N GLU A 9 1.97 -7.99 1.18
CA GLU A 9 2.53 -8.79 0.09
C GLU A 9 2.33 -8.08 -1.26
N PRO A 10 3.09 -8.42 -2.31
CA PRO A 10 2.82 -7.95 -3.67
C PRO A 10 1.40 -8.31 -4.10
N GLY A 11 0.69 -7.35 -4.70
CA GLY A 11 -0.64 -7.56 -5.24
C GLY A 11 -0.66 -8.48 -6.47
N GLY A 12 -1.86 -8.66 -7.04
CA GLY A 12 -2.00 -9.29 -8.35
C GLY A 12 -1.26 -8.53 -9.45
N HIS A 13 -1.23 -9.06 -10.67
CA HIS A 13 -0.60 -8.43 -11.83
C HIS A 13 -1.51 -7.53 -12.70
N PRO A 14 -2.85 -7.72 -12.76
CA PRO A 14 -3.70 -6.89 -13.61
C PRO A 14 -3.64 -5.41 -13.27
N VAL A 15 -3.86 -4.56 -14.28
CA VAL A 15 -4.09 -3.12 -14.07
C VAL A 15 -5.30 -2.93 -13.15
N GLY A 16 -5.17 -2.06 -12.16
CA GLY A 16 -6.20 -1.82 -11.15
C GLY A 16 -6.25 -2.85 -10.02
N ALA A 17 -5.45 -3.93 -10.07
CA ALA A 17 -5.33 -4.83 -8.93
C ALA A 17 -4.76 -4.07 -7.72
N ARG A 18 -5.29 -4.39 -6.54
CA ARG A 18 -4.98 -3.71 -5.29
C ARG A 18 -4.13 -4.60 -4.40
N SER A 19 -3.21 -3.97 -3.67
CA SER A 19 -2.60 -4.57 -2.48
C SER A 19 -2.88 -3.69 -1.28
N THR A 20 -3.12 -4.31 -0.13
CA THR A 20 -3.65 -3.63 1.05
C THR A 20 -2.91 -4.06 2.30
N VAL A 21 -2.61 -3.09 3.17
CA VAL A 21 -2.07 -3.34 4.51
C VAL A 21 -2.76 -2.46 5.53
N GLN A 22 -2.86 -2.95 6.77
CA GLN A 22 -3.39 -2.22 7.91
C GLN A 22 -2.29 -2.04 8.96
N CYS A 23 -2.41 -0.99 9.76
CA CYS A 23 -1.58 -0.85 10.94
C CYS A 23 -1.96 -1.90 12.00
N PRO A 24 -0.99 -2.37 12.81
CA PRO A 24 -1.30 -3.20 13.96
C PRO A 24 -2.26 -2.49 14.91
N ALA A 25 -3.05 -3.28 15.65
CA ALA A 25 -3.99 -2.75 16.62
C ALA A 25 -3.29 -1.79 17.61
N GLY A 26 -3.92 -0.64 17.88
CA GLY A 26 -3.37 0.38 18.77
C GLY A 26 -2.33 1.33 18.13
N GLN A 27 -2.19 1.29 16.81
CA GLN A 27 -1.40 2.28 16.06
C GLN A 27 -2.29 3.05 15.09
N VAL A 28 -1.93 4.32 14.85
CA VAL A 28 -2.61 5.21 13.91
C VAL A 28 -1.84 5.23 12.59
N MET A 29 -2.55 5.09 11.47
CA MET A 29 -1.96 5.24 10.13
C MET A 29 -1.77 6.73 9.83
N THR A 30 -0.53 7.13 9.54
CA THR A 30 -0.18 8.53 9.25
C THR A 30 0.29 8.74 7.82
N GLY A 31 0.51 7.65 7.07
CA GLY A 31 0.90 7.70 5.67
C GLY A 31 0.69 6.39 4.95
N CYS A 32 0.51 6.47 3.64
CA CYS A 32 0.39 5.33 2.74
C CYS A 32 1.15 5.63 1.46
N ASN A 33 2.02 4.70 1.07
CA ASN A 33 2.88 4.77 -0.11
C ASN A 33 2.81 3.47 -0.91
N VAL A 34 3.33 3.51 -2.13
CA VAL A 34 3.41 2.34 -3.02
C VAL A 34 4.85 2.10 -3.44
N TYR A 35 5.22 0.82 -3.49
CA TYR A 35 6.44 0.37 -4.16
C TYR A 35 6.08 -0.66 -5.23
N THR A 36 6.82 -0.63 -6.32
CA THR A 36 6.81 -1.68 -7.33
C THR A 36 8.15 -1.68 -8.05
N PRO A 37 8.70 -2.85 -8.39
CA PRO A 37 9.75 -2.89 -9.40
C PRO A 37 9.19 -2.32 -10.70
N ASN A 38 9.99 -1.52 -11.41
CA ASN A 38 9.69 -1.05 -12.77
C ASN A 38 8.41 -0.20 -12.93
N ALA A 39 8.04 0.58 -11.92
CA ALA A 39 7.06 1.69 -12.05
C ALA A 39 5.63 1.37 -12.54
N LYS A 40 5.13 0.14 -12.31
CA LYS A 40 3.70 -0.25 -12.48
C LYS A 40 2.73 0.42 -11.49
N ALA A 41 3.07 1.55 -10.89
CA ALA A 41 2.24 2.14 -9.83
C ALA A 41 1.22 3.12 -10.41
N ALA A 42 -0.06 2.94 -10.08
CA ALA A 42 -1.10 3.96 -10.27
C ALA A 42 -1.27 4.86 -9.03
N GLY A 43 -0.50 4.61 -7.97
CA GLY A 43 -0.51 5.39 -6.73
C GLY A 43 -0.91 4.56 -5.52
N ALA A 44 -1.04 5.26 -4.39
CA ALA A 44 -1.51 4.72 -3.12
C ALA A 44 -2.37 5.76 -2.39
N PHE A 45 -3.33 5.28 -1.60
CA PHE A 45 -4.22 6.11 -0.78
C PHE A 45 -4.66 5.38 0.48
N ILE A 46 -5.13 6.15 1.46
CA ILE A 46 -5.76 5.62 2.67
C ILE A 46 -7.27 5.50 2.41
N GLU A 47 -7.82 4.31 2.59
CA GLU A 47 -9.24 4.00 2.49
C GLU A 47 -9.75 3.59 3.87
N THR A 48 -10.67 4.36 4.45
CA THR A 48 -11.27 4.03 5.76
C THR A 48 -12.53 3.19 5.55
N THR A 49 -12.53 1.95 6.02
CA THR A 49 -13.69 1.06 5.98
C THR A 49 -14.09 0.67 7.41
N ASN A 50 -15.34 0.94 7.79
CA ASN A 50 -15.84 0.68 9.15
C ASN A 50 -14.97 1.28 10.27
N GLY A 51 -14.40 2.47 10.03
CA GLY A 51 -13.53 3.16 10.99
C GLY A 51 -12.10 2.61 11.10
N VAL A 52 -11.72 1.68 10.22
CA VAL A 52 -10.36 1.14 10.13
C VAL A 52 -9.69 1.67 8.87
N ASP A 53 -8.48 2.21 9.01
CA ASP A 53 -7.69 2.71 7.90
C ASP A 53 -6.92 1.59 7.19
N HIS A 54 -7.08 1.53 5.88
CA HIS A 54 -6.37 0.62 5.00
C HIS A 54 -5.47 1.42 4.06
N CYS A 55 -4.18 1.07 4.01
CA CYS A 55 -3.28 1.59 2.99
C CYS A 55 -3.43 0.74 1.74
N VAL A 56 -3.93 1.35 0.67
CA VAL A 56 -4.22 0.69 -0.60
C VAL A 56 -3.23 1.16 -1.66
N ALA A 57 -2.47 0.24 -2.23
CA ALA A 57 -1.66 0.46 -3.43
C ALA A 57 -2.35 -0.13 -4.66
N VAL A 58 -2.26 0.57 -5.81
CA VAL A 58 -2.96 0.17 -7.04
C VAL A 58 -1.97 -0.01 -8.20
N ASN A 59 -2.10 -1.12 -8.91
CA ASN A 59 -1.38 -1.34 -10.16
C ASN A 59 -1.85 -0.37 -11.25
N GLY A 60 -0.89 0.24 -11.92
CA GLY A 60 -1.04 0.94 -13.19
C GLY A 60 -0.74 0.04 -14.38
N TYR A 61 -0.54 0.68 -15.53
CA TYR A 61 -0.15 0.01 -16.78
C TYR A 61 1.31 -0.41 -16.75
N GLU A 62 1.62 -1.47 -17.49
CA GLU A 62 2.99 -1.88 -17.73
C GLU A 62 3.75 -0.83 -18.53
N ARG A 63 4.94 -0.45 -18.05
CA ARG A 63 5.80 0.55 -18.70
C ARG A 63 7.06 -0.05 -19.30
N PHE A 64 7.61 -1.07 -18.67
CA PHE A 64 8.91 -1.66 -18.99
C PHE A 64 8.89 -3.20 -19.09
N GLY A 65 7.71 -3.83 -19.17
CA GLY A 65 7.55 -5.26 -19.44
C GLY A 65 7.09 -6.06 -18.23
N ASN A 66 7.77 -7.19 -17.92
CA ASN A 66 7.36 -8.12 -16.86
C ASN A 66 7.47 -7.46 -15.47
N GLU A 67 6.38 -6.82 -15.06
CA GLU A 67 6.28 -6.02 -13.86
C GLU A 67 5.46 -6.75 -12.79
N GLY A 68 6.07 -6.90 -11.62
CA GLY A 68 5.42 -7.48 -10.45
C GLY A 68 4.25 -6.64 -9.94
N GLY A 69 3.48 -7.21 -9.02
CA GLY A 69 2.40 -6.48 -8.35
C GLY A 69 2.94 -5.39 -7.41
N VAL A 70 2.16 -4.32 -7.24
CA VAL A 70 2.46 -3.27 -6.28
C VAL A 70 2.40 -3.76 -4.84
N VAL A 71 3.21 -3.14 -3.99
CA VAL A 71 3.25 -3.35 -2.54
C VAL A 71 2.80 -2.05 -1.86
N ALA A 72 1.84 -2.16 -0.94
CA ALA A 72 1.40 -1.05 -0.11
C ALA A 72 2.33 -0.91 1.10
N TYR A 73 2.72 0.34 1.42
CA TYR A 73 3.56 0.70 2.55
C TYR A 73 2.84 1.70 3.45
N ALA A 74 2.41 1.25 4.62
CA ALA A 74 1.80 2.10 5.63
C ALA A 74 2.83 2.60 6.64
N THR A 75 2.73 3.87 7.02
CA THR A 75 3.41 4.43 8.19
C THR A 75 2.46 4.39 9.37
N CYS A 76 2.83 3.63 10.41
CA CYS A 76 2.00 3.39 11.58
C CYS A 76 2.69 3.93 12.83
N CYS A 77 2.02 4.78 13.60
CA CYS A 77 2.60 5.45 14.76
C CYS A 77 1.79 5.16 16.03
N HIS A 78 2.51 4.97 17.14
CA HIS A 78 1.92 5.02 18.47
C HIS A 78 1.97 6.47 18.97
N VAL A 79 0.78 6.98 19.31
CA VAL A 79 0.56 8.31 19.88
C VAL A 79 0.83 8.30 21.37
#